data_AF-A0A8K1CIH7-F1
#
_entry.id   AF-A0A8K1CIH7-F1
#
_cell.length_a   1.000
_cell.length_b   1.000
_cell.length_c   1.000
_cell.angle_alpha   90.00
_cell.angle_beta   90.00
_cell.angle_gamma   90.00
#
_symmetry.space_group_name_H-M   'P 1'
#
loop_
_entity.id
_entity.type
_entity.pdbx_description
1 polymer ?
#
loop_
_entity_poly.entity_id
_entity_poly.type
_entity_poly.pdbx_seq_one_letter_code
_entity_poly.pdbx_strand_id
1 'polypeptide(L)'
;MLTTRRRNLSPLKTRRVQQSTPQQKNEFSSLEEAMVDDQAQIKEEARLIKAFEDWEKQRSRAVAKHYKLSQLEQSRAKEERRLERKLDNMVIQEQMEWERTQLELVEQAQRQARGNQRRLLRDEHARTLEIDRRREGAAKITRHFFDRLAVLDPEPALEMFTAKRDELVRCCLELMRDFADDNEIEAFQAELQESLQREVNTLRCRQRAFQQEQRVQTHKKQVHQDMRRAQYQEIQTHLQAKRDTRTTDRVVREEIDKQHDLQDQRYRAMQARKKQKDLDVHTKLLEQMRLKQAEKAVVSLRIEGKTSPVLRTPYWSDEAQEAQLDTFVRSSPIVQAPESPVIRGKVRCQWYD
;
A
#
# COMPACT_ATOMS: atom_id res chain seq x y z
N MET A 1 -45.76 78.22 -31.36
CA MET A 1 -47.21 78.48 -31.22
C MET A 1 -47.42 79.62 -30.23
N LEU A 2 -48.31 80.56 -30.58
CA LEU A 2 -48.85 81.69 -29.78
C LEU A 2 -47.85 82.83 -29.46
N THR A 3 -48.11 84.14 -29.61
CA THR A 3 -49.21 84.95 -30.17
C THR A 3 -48.70 86.38 -30.37
N THR A 4 -49.21 87.02 -31.41
CA THR A 4 -49.12 88.45 -31.76
C THR A 4 -49.80 89.38 -30.74
N ARG A 5 -49.32 90.63 -30.59
CA ARG A 5 -50.19 91.80 -30.29
C ARG A 5 -49.55 93.16 -30.64
N ARG A 6 -50.14 93.81 -31.64
CA ARG A 6 -50.04 95.26 -31.96
C ARG A 6 -51.07 96.05 -31.13
N ARG A 7 -50.77 97.34 -30.84
CA ARG A 7 -51.68 98.52 -30.71
C ARG A 7 -50.73 99.75 -30.59
N ASN A 8 -50.60 100.73 -31.51
CA ASN A 8 -51.49 101.72 -32.17
C ASN A 8 -52.05 102.86 -31.27
N LEU A 9 -51.92 104.11 -31.78
CA LEU A 9 -52.62 105.40 -31.48
C LEU A 9 -52.02 106.28 -30.37
N SER A 10 -51.79 107.62 -30.45
CA SER A 10 -52.11 108.73 -31.38
C SER A 10 -51.31 110.01 -30.99
N PRO A 11 -51.15 111.03 -31.87
CA PRO A 11 -50.89 112.42 -31.47
C PRO A 11 -52.12 113.33 -31.70
N LEU A 12 -52.41 114.27 -30.79
CA LEU A 12 -53.48 115.27 -30.94
C LEU A 12 -52.94 116.71 -30.87
N LYS A 13 -53.48 117.53 -31.77
CA LYS A 13 -53.26 118.96 -32.05
C LYS A 13 -54.15 119.88 -31.18
N THR A 14 -53.91 121.20 -31.32
CA THR A 14 -54.76 122.41 -31.10
C THR A 14 -54.50 123.20 -29.79
N ARG A 15 -54.60 124.54 -29.68
CA ARG A 15 -55.06 125.66 -30.55
C ARG A 15 -54.68 127.04 -29.91
N ARG A 16 -54.32 128.02 -30.77
CA ARG A 16 -54.75 129.44 -30.90
C ARG A 16 -55.13 130.38 -29.70
N VAL A 17 -54.48 131.58 -29.70
CA VAL A 17 -54.99 132.97 -29.96
C VAL A 17 -55.68 133.85 -28.87
N GLN A 18 -55.36 135.17 -28.97
CA GLN A 18 -56.01 136.43 -28.51
C GLN A 18 -55.67 136.93 -27.09
N GLN A 19 -54.95 138.06 -26.92
CA GLN A 19 -55.31 139.51 -27.02
C GLN A 19 -56.24 140.03 -25.91
N SER A 20 -55.74 140.98 -25.09
CA SER A 20 -56.48 142.17 -24.61
C SER A 20 -55.61 143.08 -23.70
N THR A 21 -55.42 144.33 -24.11
CA THR A 21 -55.25 145.56 -23.28
C THR A 21 -56.62 145.96 -22.65
N PRO A 22 -56.81 146.92 -21.68
CA PRO A 22 -56.26 148.30 -21.66
C PRO A 22 -56.08 149.10 -20.31
N GLN A 23 -55.43 150.26 -20.45
CA GLN A 23 -55.59 151.62 -19.83
C GLN A 23 -55.71 151.90 -18.31
N GLN A 24 -54.84 152.80 -17.80
CA GLN A 24 -55.08 154.16 -17.21
C GLN A 24 -53.71 154.79 -16.82
N LYS A 25 -53.23 155.91 -17.43
CA LYS A 25 -53.29 157.35 -17.00
C LYS A 25 -53.07 157.53 -15.49
N ASN A 26 -52.27 158.43 -14.92
CA ASN A 26 -51.47 159.64 -15.23
C ASN A 26 -50.64 159.84 -13.91
N GLU A 27 -49.43 160.37 -13.80
CA GLU A 27 -48.98 161.77 -13.99
C GLU A 27 -47.68 161.95 -13.14
N PHE A 28 -46.91 163.00 -13.45
CA PHE A 28 -45.69 163.51 -12.78
C PHE A 28 -44.40 162.69 -13.00
N SER A 29 -43.52 163.08 -13.92
CA SER A 29 -42.65 164.29 -13.95
C SER A 29 -41.47 164.19 -12.98
N SER A 30 -40.29 164.45 -13.55
CA SER A 30 -38.93 164.49 -12.97
C SER A 30 -38.36 163.14 -12.54
N LEU A 31 -37.56 162.51 -13.42
CA LEU A 31 -36.33 161.72 -13.13
C LEU A 31 -35.86 160.94 -14.38
N GLU A 32 -35.87 161.58 -15.54
CA GLU A 32 -35.22 161.08 -16.77
C GLU A 32 -33.71 161.34 -16.69
N GLU A 33 -32.99 160.57 -15.88
CA GLU A 33 -31.53 160.41 -16.05
C GLU A 33 -30.98 159.18 -15.28
N ALA A 34 -31.70 158.66 -14.28
CA ALA A 34 -31.39 157.38 -13.63
C ALA A 34 -31.95 156.14 -14.38
N MET A 35 -32.99 156.31 -15.22
CA MET A 35 -33.67 155.21 -15.92
C MET A 35 -32.92 154.69 -17.17
N VAL A 36 -31.95 155.44 -17.70
CA VAL A 36 -31.15 155.03 -18.86
C VAL A 36 -30.06 154.04 -18.45
N ASP A 37 -29.48 154.22 -17.26
CA ASP A 37 -28.55 153.27 -16.64
C ASP A 37 -29.27 152.00 -16.17
N ASP A 38 -30.49 152.11 -15.62
CA ASP A 38 -31.33 150.94 -15.30
C ASP A 38 -31.73 150.16 -16.57
N GLN A 39 -32.05 150.81 -17.69
CA GLN A 39 -32.35 150.12 -18.95
C GLN A 39 -31.11 149.48 -19.61
N ALA A 40 -29.92 150.06 -19.40
CA ALA A 40 -28.65 149.46 -19.82
C ALA A 40 -28.30 148.25 -18.96
N GLN A 41 -28.45 148.34 -17.63
CA GLN A 41 -28.31 147.24 -16.69
C GLN A 41 -29.30 146.12 -16.97
N ILE A 42 -30.59 146.41 -17.21
CA ILE A 42 -31.59 145.39 -17.55
C ILE A 42 -31.26 144.68 -18.87
N LYS A 43 -30.70 145.38 -19.87
CA LYS A 43 -30.25 144.77 -21.13
C LYS A 43 -29.00 143.92 -20.95
N GLU A 44 -28.10 144.32 -20.06
CA GLU A 44 -26.88 143.59 -19.74
C GLU A 44 -27.17 142.36 -18.87
N GLU A 45 -28.05 142.49 -17.88
CA GLU A 45 -28.66 141.38 -17.13
C GLU A 45 -29.40 140.42 -18.06
N ALA A 46 -30.20 140.91 -19.02
CA ALA A 46 -30.87 140.05 -20.00
C ALA A 46 -29.87 139.30 -20.91
N ARG A 47 -28.72 139.90 -21.24
CA ARG A 47 -27.63 139.23 -21.97
C ARG A 47 -26.94 138.16 -21.12
N LEU A 48 -26.69 138.46 -19.85
CA LEU A 48 -26.10 137.51 -18.90
C LEU A 48 -27.05 136.33 -18.61
N ILE A 49 -28.35 136.59 -18.44
CA ILE A 49 -29.39 135.57 -18.28
C ILE A 49 -29.45 134.67 -19.52
N LYS A 50 -29.44 135.25 -20.73
CA LYS A 50 -29.46 134.47 -21.97
C LYS A 50 -28.17 133.64 -22.15
N ALA A 51 -27.01 134.21 -21.80
CA ALA A 51 -25.74 133.47 -21.82
C ALA A 51 -25.73 132.32 -20.79
N PHE A 52 -26.32 132.54 -19.61
CA PHE A 52 -26.50 131.51 -18.59
C PHE A 52 -27.47 130.40 -19.06
N GLU A 53 -28.60 130.75 -19.66
CA GLU A 53 -29.54 129.77 -20.25
C GLU A 53 -28.90 128.96 -21.38
N ASP A 54 -28.09 129.60 -22.23
CA ASP A 54 -27.38 128.91 -23.32
C ASP A 54 -26.26 128.01 -22.79
N TRP A 55 -25.55 128.44 -21.73
CA TRP A 55 -24.60 127.60 -21.00
C TRP A 55 -25.29 126.43 -20.30
N GLU A 56 -26.46 126.64 -19.69
CA GLU A 56 -27.24 125.60 -19.03
C GLU A 56 -27.82 124.61 -20.04
N LYS A 57 -28.26 125.07 -21.22
CA LYS A 57 -28.62 124.21 -22.36
C LYS A 57 -27.43 123.40 -22.87
N GLN A 58 -26.25 124.01 -23.00
CA GLN A 58 -25.03 123.29 -23.40
C GLN A 58 -24.62 122.25 -22.36
N ARG A 59 -24.66 122.60 -21.07
CA ARG A 59 -24.41 121.70 -19.95
C ARG A 59 -25.42 120.55 -19.91
N SER A 60 -26.71 120.84 -20.07
CA SER A 60 -27.79 119.83 -20.14
C SER A 60 -27.60 118.88 -21.33
N ARG A 61 -27.23 119.40 -22.50
CA ARG A 61 -26.88 118.58 -23.68
C ARG A 61 -25.64 117.72 -23.44
N ALA A 62 -24.62 118.26 -22.78
CA ALA A 62 -23.40 117.52 -22.44
C ALA A 62 -23.69 116.39 -21.42
N VAL A 63 -24.49 116.68 -20.38
CA VAL A 63 -24.94 115.69 -19.39
C VAL A 63 -25.81 114.61 -20.06
N ALA A 64 -26.74 114.98 -20.94
CA ALA A 64 -27.55 114.03 -21.68
C ALA A 64 -26.72 113.14 -22.64
N LYS A 65 -25.68 113.70 -23.27
CA LYS A 65 -24.71 112.92 -24.07
C LYS A 65 -23.91 111.96 -23.20
N HIS A 66 -23.38 112.43 -22.06
CA HIS A 66 -22.65 111.59 -21.11
C HIS A 66 -23.50 110.44 -20.56
N TYR A 67 -24.76 110.73 -20.22
CA TYR A 67 -25.71 109.73 -19.75
C TYR A 67 -26.00 108.67 -20.83
N LYS A 68 -26.22 109.09 -22.08
CA LYS A 68 -26.40 108.16 -23.21
C LYS A 68 -25.15 107.31 -23.46
N LEU A 69 -23.96 107.89 -23.39
CA LEU A 69 -22.70 107.16 -23.52
C LEU A 69 -22.54 106.13 -22.39
N SER A 70 -22.79 106.52 -21.14
CA SER A 70 -22.75 105.61 -19.99
C SER A 70 -23.77 104.48 -20.10
N GLN A 71 -24.98 104.73 -20.59
CA GLN A 71 -25.96 103.67 -20.87
C GLN A 71 -25.47 102.71 -21.97
N LEU A 72 -24.87 103.23 -23.04
CA LEU A 72 -24.28 102.41 -24.09
C LEU A 72 -23.12 101.56 -23.56
N GLU A 73 -22.22 102.14 -22.77
CA GLU A 73 -21.14 101.40 -22.09
C GLU A 73 -21.68 100.31 -21.17
N GLN A 74 -22.72 100.59 -20.37
CA GLN A 74 -23.37 99.57 -19.54
C GLN A 74 -24.02 98.46 -20.37
N SER A 75 -24.63 98.77 -21.52
CA SER A 75 -25.17 97.75 -22.42
C SER A 75 -24.08 96.89 -23.05
N ARG A 76 -22.98 97.51 -23.52
CA ARG A 76 -21.81 96.80 -24.08
C ARG A 76 -21.17 95.89 -23.04
N ALA A 77 -20.93 96.39 -21.82
CA ALA A 77 -20.38 95.59 -20.73
C ALA A 77 -21.30 94.41 -20.33
N LYS A 78 -22.64 94.56 -20.44
CA LYS A 78 -23.57 93.46 -20.21
C LYS A 78 -23.52 92.41 -21.32
N GLU A 79 -23.35 92.84 -22.57
CA GLU A 79 -23.19 91.94 -23.71
C GLU A 79 -21.86 91.20 -23.66
N GLU A 80 -20.76 91.89 -23.35
CA GLU A 80 -19.43 91.29 -23.13
C GLU A 80 -19.49 90.21 -22.04
N ARG A 81 -20.05 90.51 -20.86
CA ARG A 81 -20.23 89.50 -19.80
C ARG A 81 -21.16 88.34 -20.18
N ARG A 82 -22.03 88.51 -21.16
CA ARG A 82 -22.86 87.39 -21.69
C ARG A 82 -22.05 86.53 -22.65
N LEU A 83 -21.19 87.14 -23.46
CA LEU A 83 -20.29 86.43 -24.35
C LEU A 83 -19.22 85.67 -23.55
N GLU A 84 -18.60 86.30 -22.55
CA GLU A 84 -17.65 85.65 -21.63
C GLU A 84 -18.27 84.42 -20.97
N ARG A 85 -19.46 84.55 -20.36
CA ARG A 85 -20.15 83.38 -19.76
C ARG A 85 -20.49 82.27 -20.75
N LYS A 86 -20.79 82.61 -22.00
CA LYS A 86 -21.01 81.59 -23.05
C LYS A 86 -19.71 80.88 -23.38
N LEU A 87 -18.61 81.62 -23.47
CA LEU A 87 -17.29 81.09 -23.75
C LEU A 87 -16.80 80.21 -22.59
N ASP A 88 -16.96 80.66 -21.34
CA ASP A 88 -16.68 79.85 -20.14
C ASP A 88 -17.51 78.57 -20.12
N ASN A 89 -18.81 78.65 -20.41
CA ASN A 89 -19.67 77.46 -20.48
C ASN A 89 -19.22 76.48 -21.57
N MET A 90 -18.78 76.98 -22.73
CA MET A 90 -18.23 76.12 -23.79
C MET A 90 -16.94 75.45 -23.36
N VAL A 91 -16.00 76.20 -22.76
CA VAL A 91 -14.73 75.65 -22.26
C VAL A 91 -14.98 74.58 -21.18
N ILE A 92 -15.92 74.82 -20.27
CA ILE A 92 -16.30 73.83 -19.25
C ILE A 92 -16.93 72.59 -19.91
N GLN A 93 -17.77 72.75 -20.93
CA GLN A 93 -18.34 71.61 -21.66
C GLN A 93 -17.27 70.78 -22.35
N GLU A 94 -16.34 71.42 -23.08
CA GLU A 94 -15.21 70.74 -23.73
C GLU A 94 -14.34 70.02 -22.70
N GLN A 95 -14.07 70.64 -21.55
CA GLN A 95 -13.33 70.00 -20.47
C GLN A 95 -14.06 68.78 -19.91
N MET A 96 -15.38 68.88 -19.66
CA MET A 96 -16.19 67.76 -19.17
C MET A 96 -16.26 66.61 -20.18
N GLU A 97 -16.35 66.91 -21.47
CA GLU A 97 -16.30 65.90 -22.54
C GLU A 97 -14.93 65.23 -22.60
N TRP A 98 -13.85 66.00 -22.50
CA TRP A 98 -12.50 65.46 -22.41
C TRP A 98 -12.34 64.55 -21.18
N GLU A 99 -12.77 64.97 -20.00
CA GLU A 99 -12.71 64.14 -18.78
C GLU A 99 -13.52 62.86 -18.91
N ARG A 100 -14.72 62.91 -19.52
CA ARG A 100 -15.54 61.71 -19.80
C ARG A 100 -14.83 60.75 -20.74
N THR A 101 -14.27 61.25 -21.84
CA THR A 101 -13.54 60.39 -22.79
C THR A 101 -12.30 59.77 -22.16
N GLN A 102 -11.57 60.49 -21.29
CA GLN A 102 -10.46 59.92 -20.52
C GLN A 102 -10.91 58.81 -19.57
N LEU A 103 -12.02 59.03 -18.84
CA LEU A 103 -12.58 58.01 -17.94
C LEU A 103 -13.03 56.77 -18.71
N GLU A 104 -13.71 56.92 -19.85
CA GLU A 104 -14.12 55.80 -20.70
C GLU A 104 -12.93 55.00 -21.23
N LEU A 105 -11.85 55.67 -21.67
CA LEU A 105 -10.62 55.02 -22.10
C LEU A 105 -9.97 54.22 -20.97
N VAL A 106 -9.90 54.79 -19.76
CA VAL A 106 -9.36 54.09 -18.58
C VAL A 106 -10.23 52.89 -18.20
N GLU A 107 -11.56 53.03 -18.19
CA GLU A 107 -12.47 51.92 -17.92
C GLU A 107 -12.35 50.81 -18.97
N GLN A 108 -12.25 51.17 -20.26
CA GLN A 108 -12.09 50.20 -21.35
C GLN A 108 -10.75 49.46 -21.22
N ALA A 109 -9.66 50.17 -20.92
CA ALA A 109 -8.36 49.57 -20.67
C ALA A 109 -8.39 48.61 -19.47
N GLN A 110 -9.07 48.99 -18.37
CA GLN A 110 -9.24 48.11 -17.21
C GLN A 110 -10.07 46.87 -17.52
N ARG A 111 -11.16 47.01 -18.30
CA ARG A 111 -11.97 45.86 -18.75
C ARG A 111 -11.16 44.92 -19.63
N GLN A 112 -10.36 45.45 -20.55
CA GLN A 112 -9.45 44.66 -21.38
C GLN A 112 -8.37 43.96 -20.54
N ALA A 113 -7.74 44.66 -19.59
CA ALA A 113 -6.74 44.08 -18.69
C ALA A 113 -7.33 42.92 -17.87
N ARG A 114 -8.52 43.09 -17.29
CA ARG A 114 -9.25 42.01 -16.59
C ARG A 114 -9.60 40.86 -17.53
N GLY A 115 -10.00 41.15 -18.77
CA GLY A 115 -10.26 40.14 -19.80
C GLY A 115 -9.02 39.33 -20.14
N ASN A 116 -7.88 40.00 -20.35
CA ASN A 116 -6.60 39.37 -20.66
C ASN A 116 -6.10 38.52 -19.48
N GLN A 117 -6.18 39.03 -18.25
CA GLN A 117 -5.82 38.27 -17.06
C GLN A 117 -6.67 37.00 -16.90
N ARG A 118 -7.98 37.09 -17.16
CA ARG A 118 -8.85 35.89 -17.16
C ARG A 118 -8.49 34.89 -18.26
N ARG A 119 -8.04 35.34 -19.43
CA ARG A 119 -7.58 34.45 -20.50
C ARG A 119 -6.28 33.76 -20.10
N LEU A 120 -5.28 34.51 -19.63
CA LEU A 120 -4.01 33.97 -19.14
C LEU A 120 -4.22 32.88 -18.08
N LEU A 121 -5.06 33.14 -17.07
CA LEU A 121 -5.38 32.15 -16.04
C LEU A 121 -6.06 30.89 -16.59
N ARG A 122 -6.90 31.02 -17.63
CA ARG A 122 -7.53 29.86 -18.28
C ARG A 122 -6.53 29.08 -19.10
N ASP A 123 -5.65 29.76 -19.82
CA ASP A 123 -4.63 29.14 -20.66
C ASP A 123 -3.59 28.42 -19.79
N GLU A 124 -3.16 29.04 -18.68
CA GLU A 124 -2.33 28.40 -17.64
C GLU A 124 -3.03 27.17 -17.05
N HIS A 125 -4.32 27.28 -16.67
CA HIS A 125 -5.05 26.14 -16.14
C HIS A 125 -5.19 25.01 -17.17
N ALA A 126 -5.52 25.33 -18.42
CA ALA A 126 -5.59 24.34 -19.50
C ALA A 126 -4.24 23.65 -19.73
N ARG A 127 -3.13 24.40 -19.66
CA ARG A 127 -1.78 23.85 -19.72
C ARG A 127 -1.52 22.86 -18.58
N THR A 128 -1.83 23.23 -17.33
CA THR A 128 -1.65 22.35 -16.17
C THR A 128 -2.45 21.05 -16.29
N LEU A 129 -3.70 21.13 -16.74
CA LEU A 129 -4.54 19.94 -16.96
C LEU A 129 -3.99 19.01 -18.04
N GLU A 130 -3.43 19.56 -19.12
CA GLU A 130 -2.81 18.75 -20.17
C GLU A 130 -1.53 18.09 -19.66
N ILE A 131 -0.68 18.81 -18.90
CA ILE A 131 0.51 18.25 -18.23
C ILE A 131 0.12 17.07 -17.33
N ASP A 132 -0.90 17.23 -16.49
CA ASP A 132 -1.39 16.16 -15.61
C ASP A 132 -1.88 14.95 -16.41
N ARG A 133 -2.64 15.19 -17.49
CA ARG A 133 -3.11 14.13 -18.38
C ARG A 133 -1.96 13.36 -19.03
N ARG A 134 -0.87 14.05 -19.42
CA ARG A 134 0.33 13.42 -20.00
C ARG A 134 1.10 12.63 -18.95
N ARG A 135 1.24 13.16 -17.72
CA ARG A 135 1.80 12.44 -16.57
C ARG A 135 1.03 11.15 -16.28
N GLU A 136 -0.31 11.20 -16.28
CA GLU A 136 -1.14 10.01 -16.14
C GLU A 136 -0.93 9.01 -17.30
N GLY A 137 -0.79 9.51 -18.53
CA GLY A 137 -0.47 8.68 -19.70
C GLY A 137 0.85 7.94 -19.53
N ALA A 138 1.89 8.64 -19.11
CA ALA A 138 3.19 8.04 -18.81
C ALA A 138 3.09 7.01 -17.68
N ALA A 139 2.41 7.35 -16.57
CA ALA A 139 2.19 6.42 -15.46
C ALA A 139 1.46 5.14 -15.90
N LYS A 140 0.48 5.24 -16.81
CA LYS A 140 -0.20 4.08 -17.41
C LYS A 140 0.75 3.22 -18.23
N ILE A 141 1.60 3.83 -19.06
CA ILE A 141 2.60 3.10 -19.86
C ILE A 141 3.59 2.37 -18.94
N THR A 142 4.14 3.08 -17.94
CA THR A 142 5.06 2.50 -16.96
C THR A 142 4.42 1.33 -16.22
N ARG A 143 3.18 1.49 -15.74
CA ARG A 143 2.44 0.42 -15.08
C ARG A 143 2.24 -0.78 -16.01
N HIS A 144 1.80 -0.55 -17.24
CA HIS A 144 1.58 -1.63 -18.20
C HIS A 144 2.86 -2.39 -18.54
N PHE A 145 3.99 -1.68 -18.60
CA PHE A 145 5.30 -2.28 -18.79
C PHE A 145 5.66 -3.22 -17.63
N PHE A 146 5.47 -2.78 -16.38
CA PHE A 146 5.73 -3.63 -15.21
C PHE A 146 4.72 -4.77 -15.04
N ASP A 147 3.46 -4.57 -15.41
CA ASP A 147 2.46 -5.66 -15.43
C ASP A 147 2.89 -6.79 -16.37
N ARG A 148 3.49 -6.46 -17.53
CA ARG A 148 4.04 -7.45 -18.46
C ARG A 148 5.30 -8.13 -17.90
N LEU A 149 6.18 -7.37 -17.26
CA LEU A 149 7.36 -7.95 -16.58
C LEU A 149 6.96 -8.87 -15.44
N ALA A 150 5.83 -8.62 -14.77
CA ALA A 150 5.39 -9.42 -13.65
C ALA A 150 4.98 -10.85 -14.02
N VAL A 151 4.59 -11.07 -15.29
CA VAL A 151 4.24 -12.40 -15.84
C VAL A 151 5.48 -13.24 -16.15
N LEU A 152 6.63 -12.61 -16.39
CA LEU A 152 7.88 -13.29 -16.71
C LEU A 152 8.56 -13.84 -15.45
N ASP A 153 9.42 -14.83 -15.65
CA ASP A 153 10.33 -15.27 -14.61
C ASP A 153 11.25 -14.12 -14.18
N PRO A 154 11.71 -14.08 -12.91
CA PRO A 154 12.37 -12.89 -12.36
C PRO A 154 13.68 -12.52 -13.06
N GLU A 155 14.40 -13.49 -13.60
CA GLU A 155 15.68 -13.30 -14.29
C GLU A 155 15.49 -12.66 -15.68
N PRO A 156 14.69 -13.24 -16.61
CA PRO A 156 14.38 -12.57 -17.87
C PRO A 156 13.61 -11.26 -17.69
N ALA A 157 12.79 -11.12 -16.63
CA ALA A 157 12.14 -9.86 -16.32
C ALA A 157 13.15 -8.74 -16.01
N LEU A 158 14.23 -9.05 -15.28
CA LEU A 158 15.27 -8.08 -14.94
C LEU A 158 16.09 -7.68 -16.17
N GLU A 159 16.45 -8.65 -17.02
CA GLU A 159 17.15 -8.40 -18.27
C GLU A 159 16.33 -7.52 -19.21
N MET A 160 15.05 -7.86 -19.41
CA MET A 160 14.13 -7.08 -20.22
C MET A 160 13.95 -5.66 -19.68
N PHE A 161 13.86 -5.49 -18.35
CA PHE A 161 13.85 -4.17 -17.73
C PHE A 161 15.11 -3.39 -18.11
N THR A 162 16.30 -3.97 -17.92
CA THR A 162 17.56 -3.26 -18.20
C THR A 162 17.72 -2.88 -19.66
N ALA A 163 17.27 -3.74 -20.58
CA ALA A 163 17.36 -3.50 -22.02
C ALA A 163 16.36 -2.43 -22.51
N LYS A 164 15.19 -2.31 -21.86
CA LYS A 164 14.11 -1.42 -22.29
C LYS A 164 13.89 -0.19 -21.42
N ARG A 165 14.65 -0.04 -20.33
CA ARG A 165 14.55 1.09 -19.41
C ARG A 165 14.69 2.43 -20.13
N ASP A 166 15.73 2.60 -20.93
CA ASP A 166 16.02 3.89 -21.57
C ASP A 166 14.97 4.23 -22.63
N GLU A 167 14.44 3.21 -23.31
CA GLU A 167 13.34 3.36 -24.26
C GLU A 167 12.04 3.77 -23.54
N LEU A 168 11.73 3.15 -22.40
CA LEU A 168 10.57 3.52 -21.57
C LEU A 168 10.68 4.97 -21.07
N VAL A 169 11.85 5.36 -20.57
CA VAL A 169 12.11 6.73 -20.13
C VAL A 169 11.92 7.71 -21.29
N ARG A 170 12.52 7.42 -22.45
CA ARG A 170 12.37 8.23 -23.66
C ARG A 170 10.90 8.38 -24.06
N CYS A 171 10.14 7.29 -24.13
CA CYS A 171 8.72 7.35 -24.47
C CYS A 171 7.89 8.17 -23.48
N CYS A 172 8.19 8.10 -22.19
CA CYS A 172 7.50 8.89 -21.17
C CYS A 172 7.86 10.39 -21.28
N LEU A 173 9.12 10.72 -21.55
CA LEU A 173 9.56 12.11 -21.74
C LEU A 173 9.02 12.71 -23.04
N GLU A 174 8.91 11.91 -24.11
CA GLU A 174 8.32 12.34 -25.38
C GLU A 174 6.85 12.76 -25.24
N LEU A 175 6.10 12.19 -24.30
CA LEU A 175 4.73 12.62 -24.02
C LEU A 175 4.64 14.04 -23.43
N MET A 176 5.72 14.52 -22.80
CA MET A 176 5.78 15.80 -22.09
C MET A 176 6.43 16.92 -22.91
N ARG A 177 7.26 16.56 -23.90
CA ARG A 177 8.19 17.47 -24.59
C ARG A 177 7.54 18.69 -25.25
N ASP A 178 6.29 18.59 -25.69
CA ASP A 178 5.60 19.66 -26.40
C ASP A 178 4.80 20.61 -25.49
N PHE A 179 4.65 20.28 -24.19
CA PHE A 179 3.74 20.99 -23.28
C PHE A 179 4.42 21.51 -22.01
N ALA A 180 5.50 20.84 -21.58
CA ALA A 180 6.21 21.14 -20.36
C ALA A 180 7.45 22.01 -20.63
N ASP A 181 7.74 22.92 -19.70
CA ASP A 181 9.01 23.66 -19.70
C ASP A 181 10.17 22.75 -19.26
N ASP A 182 11.41 23.12 -19.57
CA ASP A 182 12.59 22.31 -19.22
C ASP A 182 12.63 21.91 -17.73
N ASN A 183 12.28 22.84 -16.83
CA ASN A 183 12.19 22.58 -15.39
C ASN A 183 11.14 21.51 -15.03
N GLU A 184 9.99 21.51 -15.72
CA GLU A 184 8.91 20.55 -15.49
C GLU A 184 9.28 19.17 -16.05
N ILE A 185 10.00 19.14 -17.17
CA ILE A 185 10.55 17.91 -17.75
C ILE A 185 11.59 17.31 -16.81
N GLU A 186 12.50 18.11 -16.27
CA GLU A 186 13.50 17.65 -15.28
C GLU A 186 12.83 17.09 -14.02
N ALA A 187 11.83 17.80 -13.48
CA ALA A 187 11.08 17.33 -12.32
C ALA A 187 10.37 15.99 -12.60
N PHE A 188 9.71 15.88 -13.75
CA PHE A 188 9.06 14.65 -14.17
C PHE A 188 10.07 13.49 -14.40
N GLN A 189 11.23 13.79 -14.97
CA GLN A 189 12.29 12.80 -15.15
C GLN A 189 12.80 12.26 -13.80
N ALA A 190 12.95 13.13 -12.80
CA ALA A 190 13.35 12.73 -11.46
C ALA A 190 12.28 11.83 -10.80
N GLU A 191 11.01 12.22 -10.86
CA GLU A 191 9.87 11.41 -10.38
C GLU A 191 9.83 10.03 -11.05
N LEU A 192 10.02 9.99 -12.38
CA LEU A 192 10.03 8.75 -13.17
C LEU A 192 11.20 7.85 -12.75
N GLN A 193 12.40 8.40 -12.61
CA GLN A 193 13.58 7.64 -12.17
C GLN A 193 13.38 7.04 -10.77
N GLU A 194 12.78 7.80 -9.85
CA GLU A 194 12.48 7.30 -8.51
C GLU A 194 11.48 6.13 -8.57
N SER A 195 10.40 6.28 -9.34
CA SER A 195 9.43 5.20 -9.54
C SER A 195 10.07 3.95 -10.15
N LEU A 196 10.89 4.11 -11.20
CA LEU A 196 11.61 3.00 -11.83
C LEU A 196 12.56 2.31 -10.86
N GLN A 197 13.26 3.08 -10.02
CA GLN A 197 14.18 2.53 -9.03
C GLN A 197 13.46 1.67 -7.98
N ARG A 198 12.27 2.09 -7.53
CA ARG A 198 11.42 1.30 -6.62
C ARG A 198 11.02 -0.03 -7.26
N GLU A 199 10.57 -0.01 -8.50
CA GLU A 199 10.14 -1.22 -9.21
C GLU A 199 11.30 -2.18 -9.50
N VAL A 200 12.49 -1.67 -9.84
CA VAL A 200 13.70 -2.50 -9.98
C VAL A 200 14.04 -3.20 -8.68
N ASN A 201 13.93 -2.51 -7.53
CA ASN A 201 14.16 -3.13 -6.23
C ASN A 201 13.15 -4.25 -5.97
N THR A 202 11.88 -4.05 -6.32
CA THR A 202 10.85 -5.09 -6.24
C THR A 202 11.21 -6.31 -7.11
N LEU A 203 11.65 -6.10 -8.36
CA LEU A 203 12.08 -7.18 -9.25
C LEU A 203 13.30 -7.93 -8.70
N ARG A 204 14.31 -7.22 -8.17
CA ARG A 204 15.48 -7.81 -7.51
C ARG A 204 15.10 -8.65 -6.30
N CYS A 205 14.14 -8.19 -5.50
CA CYS A 205 13.62 -8.97 -4.37
C CYS A 205 12.94 -10.26 -4.83
N ARG A 206 12.11 -10.19 -5.88
CA ARG A 206 11.50 -11.39 -6.50
C ARG A 206 12.55 -12.36 -7.02
N GLN A 207 13.61 -11.86 -7.67
CA GLN A 207 14.71 -12.70 -8.17
C GLN A 207 15.43 -13.44 -7.03
N ARG A 208 15.75 -12.74 -5.93
CA ARG A 208 16.38 -13.37 -4.76
C ARG A 208 15.49 -14.45 -4.15
N ALA A 209 14.20 -14.18 -4.00
CA ALA A 209 13.24 -15.14 -3.47
C ALA A 209 13.16 -16.40 -4.34
N PHE A 210 13.10 -16.22 -5.67
CA PHE A 210 13.08 -17.32 -6.63
C PHE A 210 14.38 -18.15 -6.60
N GLN A 211 15.55 -17.50 -6.57
CA GLN A 211 16.83 -18.20 -6.44
C GLN A 211 16.93 -18.98 -5.11
N GLN A 212 16.42 -18.42 -4.02
CA GLN A 212 16.37 -19.10 -2.73
C GLN A 212 15.43 -20.31 -2.78
N GLU A 213 14.26 -20.18 -3.41
CA GLU A 213 13.34 -21.28 -3.59
C GLU A 213 13.96 -22.41 -4.43
N GLN A 214 14.62 -22.08 -5.54
CA GLN A 214 15.33 -23.06 -6.35
C GLN A 214 16.41 -23.81 -5.54
N ARG A 215 17.19 -23.10 -4.71
CA ARG A 215 18.18 -23.73 -3.82
C ARG A 215 17.54 -24.67 -2.81
N VAL A 216 16.39 -24.29 -2.24
CA VAL A 216 15.65 -25.14 -1.31
C VAL A 216 15.11 -26.38 -2.03
N GLN A 217 14.58 -26.23 -3.25
CA GLN A 217 14.09 -27.36 -4.03
C GLN A 217 15.20 -28.33 -4.44
N THR A 218 16.37 -27.83 -4.87
CA THR A 218 17.52 -28.69 -5.19
C THR A 218 18.03 -29.41 -3.94
N HIS A 219 18.11 -28.72 -2.80
CA HIS A 219 18.49 -29.34 -1.54
C HIS A 219 17.50 -30.42 -1.10
N LYS A 220 16.18 -30.16 -1.17
CA LYS A 220 15.14 -31.17 -0.90
C LYS A 220 15.29 -32.42 -1.79
N LYS A 221 15.59 -32.23 -3.08
CA LYS A 221 15.84 -33.35 -4.02
C LYS A 221 17.07 -34.16 -3.61
N GLN A 222 18.16 -33.50 -3.20
CA GLN A 222 19.38 -34.18 -2.72
C GLN A 222 19.10 -34.97 -1.43
N VAL A 223 18.49 -34.35 -0.42
CA VAL A 223 18.11 -35.01 0.85
C VAL A 223 17.25 -36.24 0.59
N HIS A 224 16.28 -36.16 -0.33
CA HIS A 224 15.44 -37.30 -0.68
C HIS A 224 16.20 -38.42 -1.41
N GLN A 225 17.23 -38.09 -2.21
CA GLN A 225 18.11 -39.10 -2.81
C GLN A 225 19.00 -39.76 -1.77
N ASP A 226 19.56 -39.00 -0.83
CA ASP A 226 20.42 -39.52 0.23
C ASP A 226 19.65 -40.41 1.20
N MET A 227 18.42 -40.03 1.56
CA MET A 227 17.51 -40.88 2.35
C MET A 227 17.25 -42.23 1.66
N ARG A 228 16.97 -42.22 0.34
CA ARG A 228 16.75 -43.47 -0.42
C ARG A 228 18.01 -44.34 -0.48
N ARG A 229 19.19 -43.73 -0.63
CA ARG A 229 20.48 -44.45 -0.58
C ARG A 229 20.72 -45.08 0.78
N ALA A 230 20.48 -44.34 1.87
CA ALA A 230 20.62 -44.84 3.23
C ALA A 230 19.68 -46.03 3.50
N GLN A 231 18.40 -45.93 3.13
CA GLN A 231 17.44 -47.03 3.24
C GLN A 231 17.89 -48.27 2.46
N TYR A 232 18.39 -48.08 1.24
CA TYR A 232 18.89 -49.20 0.43
C TYR A 232 20.11 -49.87 1.07
N GLN A 233 21.05 -49.07 1.60
CA GLN A 233 22.21 -49.58 2.32
C GLN A 233 21.80 -50.36 3.58
N GLU A 234 20.85 -49.86 4.35
CA GLU A 234 20.31 -50.54 5.54
C GLU A 234 19.65 -51.88 5.18
N ILE A 235 18.87 -51.93 4.10
CA ILE A 235 18.32 -53.19 3.59
C ILE A 235 19.44 -54.16 3.21
N GLN A 236 20.49 -53.69 2.53
CA GLN A 236 21.62 -54.54 2.14
C GLN A 236 22.41 -55.08 3.34
N THR A 237 22.67 -54.24 4.35
CA THR A 237 23.37 -54.68 5.57
C THR A 237 22.55 -55.72 6.33
N HIS A 238 21.22 -55.53 6.44
CA HIS A 238 20.34 -56.52 7.06
C HIS A 238 20.29 -57.84 6.27
N LEU A 239 20.25 -57.78 4.94
CA LEU A 239 20.27 -58.99 4.10
C LEU A 239 21.61 -59.73 4.24
N GLN A 240 22.72 -59.01 4.27
CA GLN A 240 24.05 -59.59 4.47
C GLN A 240 24.18 -60.22 5.86
N ALA A 241 23.78 -59.51 6.92
CA ALA A 241 23.77 -60.06 8.28
C ALA A 241 22.86 -61.30 8.41
N LYS A 242 21.70 -61.32 7.74
CA LYS A 242 20.84 -62.51 7.67
C LYS A 242 21.50 -63.67 6.92
N ARG A 243 22.33 -63.39 5.92
CA ARG A 243 23.09 -64.43 5.20
C ARG A 243 24.18 -65.00 6.09
N ASP A 244 24.91 -64.16 6.81
CA ASP A 244 26.01 -64.56 7.69
C ASP A 244 25.53 -65.31 8.94
N THR A 245 24.36 -64.95 9.48
CA THR A 245 23.69 -65.74 10.53
C THR A 245 23.27 -67.12 10.02
N ARG A 246 22.72 -67.22 8.80
CA ARG A 246 22.37 -68.54 8.22
C ARG A 246 23.60 -69.42 7.98
N THR A 247 24.73 -68.85 7.56
CA THR A 247 25.96 -69.63 7.37
C THR A 247 26.54 -70.11 8.69
N THR A 248 26.57 -69.24 9.71
CA THR A 248 27.01 -69.63 11.06
C THR A 248 26.08 -70.68 11.69
N ASP A 249 24.76 -70.51 11.58
CA ASP A 249 23.78 -71.51 12.03
C ASP A 249 23.98 -72.87 11.34
N ARG A 250 24.27 -72.86 10.03
CA ARG A 250 24.57 -74.09 9.29
C ARG A 250 25.83 -74.77 9.80
N VAL A 251 26.91 -74.02 10.03
CA VAL A 251 28.16 -74.56 10.60
C VAL A 251 27.92 -75.16 11.99
N VAL A 252 27.13 -74.48 12.83
CA VAL A 252 26.77 -74.98 14.16
C VAL A 252 25.96 -76.29 14.07
N ARG A 253 24.98 -76.37 13.17
CA ARG A 253 24.21 -77.60 12.93
C ARG A 253 25.09 -78.75 12.46
N GLU A 254 25.97 -78.51 11.50
CA GLU A 254 26.91 -79.51 10.99
C GLU A 254 27.86 -80.02 12.10
N GLU A 255 28.24 -79.16 13.05
CA GLU A 255 29.04 -79.57 14.22
C GLU A 255 28.23 -80.41 15.22
N ILE A 256 26.98 -80.04 15.49
CA ILE A 256 26.06 -80.82 16.33
C ILE A 256 25.85 -82.22 15.74
N ASP A 257 25.63 -82.31 14.43
CA ASP A 257 25.44 -83.59 13.73
C ASP A 257 26.68 -84.49 13.88
N LYS A 258 27.89 -83.94 13.70
CA LYS A 258 29.15 -84.67 13.95
C LYS A 258 29.29 -85.15 15.39
N GLN A 259 28.91 -84.32 16.36
CA GLN A 259 28.95 -84.69 17.78
C GLN A 259 27.96 -85.82 18.10
N HIS A 260 26.76 -85.78 17.51
CA HIS A 260 25.79 -86.87 17.61
C HIS A 260 26.32 -88.17 17.00
N ASP A 261 26.90 -88.12 15.79
CA ASP A 261 27.51 -89.29 15.15
C ASP A 261 28.62 -89.91 16.01
N LEU A 262 29.47 -89.07 16.61
CA LEU A 262 30.52 -89.52 17.53
C LEU A 262 29.95 -90.18 18.80
N GLN A 263 28.89 -89.61 19.38
CA GLN A 263 28.21 -90.19 20.53
C GLN A 263 27.56 -91.54 20.19
N ASP A 264 26.90 -91.64 19.05
CA ASP A 264 26.29 -92.87 18.55
C ASP A 264 27.33 -93.96 18.32
N GLN A 265 28.47 -93.63 17.72
CA GLN A 265 29.59 -94.56 17.58
C GLN A 265 30.11 -95.06 18.92
N ARG A 266 30.32 -94.15 19.89
CA ARG A 266 30.75 -94.51 21.26
C ARG A 266 29.72 -95.40 21.95
N TYR A 267 28.43 -95.12 21.80
CA TYR A 267 27.35 -95.92 22.37
C TYR A 267 27.28 -97.31 21.75
N ARG A 268 27.36 -97.42 20.41
CA ARG A 268 27.43 -98.71 19.70
C ARG A 268 28.65 -99.52 20.14
N ALA A 269 29.81 -98.89 20.27
CA ALA A 269 31.03 -99.55 20.76
C ALA A 269 30.88 -100.04 22.22
N MET A 270 30.27 -99.23 23.09
CA MET A 270 29.97 -99.62 24.47
C MET A 270 28.98 -100.78 24.54
N GLN A 271 27.91 -100.74 23.75
CA GLN A 271 26.95 -101.84 23.64
C GLN A 271 27.60 -103.12 23.13
N ALA A 272 28.46 -103.04 22.11
CA ALA A 272 29.20 -104.19 21.60
C ALA A 272 30.09 -104.81 22.69
N ARG A 273 30.83 -103.98 23.44
CA ARG A 273 31.64 -104.42 24.58
C ARG A 273 30.79 -105.06 25.68
N LYS A 274 29.63 -104.47 26.01
CA LYS A 274 28.71 -105.03 27.00
C LYS A 274 28.20 -106.40 26.55
N LYS A 275 27.72 -106.53 25.31
CA LYS A 275 27.28 -107.81 24.73
C LYS A 275 28.40 -108.85 24.77
N GLN A 276 29.63 -108.47 24.44
CA GLN A 276 30.78 -109.37 24.52
C GLN A 276 31.05 -109.82 25.96
N LYS A 277 31.04 -108.90 26.94
CA LYS A 277 31.17 -109.26 28.36
C LYS A 277 30.04 -110.16 28.85
N ASP A 278 28.81 -109.88 28.46
CA ASP A 278 27.65 -110.70 28.83
C ASP A 278 27.76 -112.11 28.24
N LEU A 279 28.23 -112.24 26.99
CA LEU A 279 28.55 -113.53 26.36
C LEU A 279 29.69 -114.25 27.10
N ASP A 280 30.78 -113.55 27.45
CA ASP A 280 31.92 -114.12 28.18
C ASP A 280 31.53 -114.59 29.60
N VAL A 281 30.63 -113.87 30.28
CA VAL A 281 30.09 -114.27 31.58
C VAL A 281 29.18 -115.50 31.40
N HIS A 282 28.35 -115.51 30.35
CA HIS A 282 27.47 -116.64 30.07
C HIS A 282 28.24 -117.92 29.72
N THR A 283 29.30 -117.83 28.92
CA THR A 283 30.18 -118.96 28.61
C THR A 283 30.87 -119.48 29.86
N LYS A 284 31.44 -118.60 30.70
CA LYS A 284 32.02 -118.98 32.00
C LYS A 284 31.00 -119.65 32.93
N LEU A 285 29.76 -119.16 32.97
CA LEU A 285 28.69 -119.76 33.76
C LEU A 285 28.34 -121.16 33.25
N LEU A 286 28.24 -121.33 31.93
CA LEU A 286 28.00 -122.64 31.31
C LEU A 286 29.14 -123.62 31.59
N GLU A 287 30.39 -123.16 31.53
CA GLU A 287 31.57 -123.96 31.92
C GLU A 287 31.51 -124.37 33.40
N GLN A 288 31.20 -123.43 34.31
CA GLN A 288 31.01 -123.76 35.73
C GLN A 288 29.85 -124.73 35.97
N MET A 289 28.74 -124.60 35.24
CA MET A 289 27.64 -125.56 35.32
C MET A 289 28.05 -126.95 34.85
N ARG A 290 28.81 -127.05 33.74
CA ARG A 290 29.36 -128.32 33.25
C ARG A 290 30.33 -128.94 34.26
N LEU A 291 31.23 -128.15 34.82
CA LEU A 291 32.16 -128.59 35.86
C LEU A 291 31.41 -129.08 37.10
N LYS A 292 30.42 -128.32 37.59
CA LYS A 292 29.57 -128.75 38.73
C LYS A 292 28.74 -129.98 38.42
N GLN A 293 28.24 -130.16 37.19
CA GLN A 293 27.57 -131.39 36.77
C GLN A 293 28.55 -132.57 36.78
N ALA A 294 29.79 -132.39 36.30
CA ALA A 294 30.83 -133.40 36.36
C ALA A 294 31.23 -133.73 37.81
N GLU A 295 31.38 -132.72 38.68
CA GLU A 295 31.63 -132.91 40.12
C GLU A 295 30.49 -133.67 40.80
N LYS A 296 29.23 -133.30 40.53
CA LYS A 296 28.06 -134.04 41.04
C LYS A 296 28.05 -135.49 40.55
N ALA A 297 28.43 -135.75 39.29
CA ALA A 297 28.58 -137.10 38.75
C ALA A 297 29.72 -137.89 39.43
N VAL A 298 30.84 -137.23 39.77
CA VAL A 298 31.95 -137.84 40.54
C VAL A 298 31.55 -138.10 41.99
N VAL A 299 30.76 -137.20 42.60
CA VAL A 299 30.21 -137.39 43.95
C VAL A 299 29.20 -138.54 43.96
N SER A 300 28.32 -138.65 42.96
CA SER A 300 27.41 -139.80 42.86
C SER A 300 28.18 -141.12 42.66
N LEU A 301 29.27 -141.11 41.87
CA LEU A 301 30.16 -142.28 41.72
C LEU A 301 30.95 -142.62 43.00
N ARG A 302 31.27 -141.64 43.86
CA ARG A 302 31.89 -141.90 45.18
C ARG A 302 30.92 -142.46 46.21
N ILE A 303 29.62 -142.22 46.05
CA ILE A 303 28.56 -142.73 46.95
C ILE A 303 28.17 -144.16 46.60
N GLU A 304 28.33 -144.59 45.34
CA GLU A 304 28.04 -145.97 44.88
C GLU A 304 29.12 -147.01 45.25
N GLY A 305 30.19 -146.61 45.96
CA GLY A 305 31.30 -147.50 46.35
C GLY A 305 31.24 -148.08 47.77
N LYS A 306 30.23 -147.76 48.61
CA LYS A 306 30.11 -148.31 49.97
C LYS A 306 28.64 -148.57 50.33
N THR A 307 28.27 -149.84 50.45
CA THR A 307 26.93 -150.30 50.85
C THR A 307 26.78 -150.44 52.36
N SER A 308 25.89 -149.61 52.92
CA SER A 308 24.96 -149.81 54.04
C SER A 308 25.47 -150.22 55.44
N PRO A 309 25.01 -149.51 56.49
CA PRO A 309 24.13 -150.18 57.44
C PRO A 309 22.77 -149.49 57.57
N VAL A 310 21.76 -150.33 57.66
CA VAL A 310 20.37 -150.02 58.01
C VAL A 310 20.32 -149.48 59.46
N LEU A 311 19.35 -148.59 59.71
CA LEU A 311 18.81 -148.14 61.01
C LEU A 311 19.51 -146.96 61.71
N ARG A 312 19.07 -145.74 61.37
CA ARG A 312 18.58 -144.75 62.34
C ARG A 312 17.96 -143.57 61.61
N THR A 313 16.70 -143.26 61.89
CA THR A 313 16.18 -141.90 61.77
C THR A 313 16.94 -141.00 62.75
N PRO A 314 17.69 -139.99 62.31
CA PRO A 314 18.24 -138.98 63.20
C PRO A 314 17.16 -137.93 63.49
N TYR A 315 16.92 -137.77 64.78
CA TYR A 315 16.11 -136.85 65.62
C TYR A 315 15.69 -135.42 65.19
N TRP A 316 15.62 -135.06 63.90
CA TRP A 316 15.17 -133.71 63.47
C TRP A 316 13.95 -133.74 62.54
N SER A 317 13.35 -134.91 62.34
CA SER A 317 11.96 -135.03 61.87
C SER A 317 11.01 -134.84 63.06
N ASP A 318 11.00 -133.63 63.63
CA ASP A 318 9.83 -133.14 64.34
C ASP A 318 9.00 -132.35 63.31
N GLU A 319 7.90 -132.94 62.86
CA GLU A 319 6.81 -132.27 62.13
C GLU A 319 6.07 -131.22 63.00
N ALA A 320 6.68 -130.78 64.11
CA ALA A 320 6.15 -129.80 65.05
C ALA A 320 6.74 -128.39 64.91
N GLN A 321 7.67 -128.15 63.97
CA GLN A 321 8.26 -126.81 63.72
C GLN A 321 7.90 -126.16 62.37
N GLU A 322 7.08 -126.79 61.53
CA GLU A 322 6.56 -126.14 60.31
C GLU A 322 5.41 -125.15 60.57
N ALA A 323 4.88 -125.08 61.80
CA ALA A 323 3.82 -124.13 62.18
C ALA A 323 4.33 -122.73 62.62
N GLN A 324 5.63 -122.43 62.54
CA GLN A 324 6.21 -121.15 63.00
C GLN A 324 6.92 -120.32 61.93
N LEU A 325 6.93 -120.74 60.67
CA LEU A 325 7.57 -119.98 59.58
C LEU A 325 6.59 -119.23 58.66
N ASP A 326 5.30 -119.18 59.05
CA ASP A 326 4.25 -118.42 58.36
C ASP A 326 4.08 -116.97 58.85
N THR A 327 5.02 -116.47 59.68
CA THR A 327 5.03 -115.09 60.17
C THR A 327 6.26 -114.33 59.70
N PHE A 328 6.42 -114.18 58.39
CA PHE A 328 7.14 -113.02 57.85
C PHE A 328 6.22 -112.27 56.88
N VAL A 329 5.29 -111.53 57.49
CA VAL A 329 4.58 -110.42 56.85
C VAL A 329 5.66 -109.43 56.39
N ARG A 330 5.98 -109.44 55.08
CA ARG A 330 6.62 -108.29 54.45
C ARG A 330 5.58 -107.18 54.45
N SER A 331 5.72 -106.26 55.41
CA SER A 331 5.02 -104.99 55.41
C SER A 331 5.38 -104.24 54.12
N SER A 332 4.53 -104.29 53.11
CA SER A 332 4.56 -103.35 52.00
C SER A 332 4.22 -101.97 52.56
N PRO A 333 5.12 -100.97 52.53
CA PRO A 333 4.67 -99.60 52.76
C PRO A 333 3.78 -99.22 51.58
N ILE A 334 2.51 -98.95 51.87
CA ILE A 334 1.59 -98.26 50.97
C ILE A 334 2.19 -96.87 50.74
N VAL A 335 2.97 -96.73 49.68
CA VAL A 335 3.35 -95.42 49.15
C VAL A 335 2.09 -94.92 48.44
N GLN A 336 1.33 -94.08 49.14
CA GLN A 336 0.26 -93.31 48.52
C GLN A 336 0.85 -92.54 47.33
N ALA A 337 0.26 -92.75 46.16
CA ALA A 337 0.58 -91.94 44.99
C ALA A 337 0.27 -90.47 45.31
N PRO A 338 1.18 -89.52 45.03
CA PRO A 338 0.89 -88.11 45.23
C PRO A 338 -0.25 -87.68 44.29
N GLU A 339 -1.24 -86.97 44.85
CA GLU A 339 -2.33 -86.38 44.08
C GLU A 339 -1.79 -85.48 42.97
N SER A 340 -2.36 -85.60 41.78
CA SER A 340 -2.07 -84.78 40.60
C SER A 340 -2.20 -83.28 40.94
N PRO A 341 -1.21 -82.43 40.60
CA PRO A 341 -1.26 -81.02 40.97
C PRO A 341 -2.39 -80.29 40.26
N VAL A 342 -3.15 -79.50 41.03
CA VAL A 342 -4.15 -78.57 40.52
C VAL A 342 -3.44 -77.51 39.68
N ILE A 343 -3.64 -77.55 38.35
CA ILE A 343 -3.16 -76.52 37.42
C ILE A 343 -3.88 -75.22 37.75
N ARG A 344 -3.25 -74.32 38.53
CA ARG A 344 -3.70 -72.93 38.66
C ARG A 344 -3.32 -72.18 37.38
N GLY A 345 -4.28 -71.44 36.84
CA GLY A 345 -4.27 -70.86 35.51
C GLY A 345 -3.14 -69.87 35.19
N LYS A 346 -3.07 -69.55 33.90
CA LYS A 346 -2.08 -68.69 33.23
C LYS A 346 -1.77 -67.41 34.03
N VAL A 347 -0.58 -67.34 34.61
CA VAL A 347 0.03 -66.06 35.03
C VAL A 347 0.59 -65.42 33.76
N ARG A 348 0.04 -64.27 33.34
CA ARG A 348 0.64 -63.45 32.28
C ARG A 348 1.94 -62.85 32.80
N CYS A 349 3.06 -63.17 32.16
CA CYS A 349 4.34 -62.52 32.39
C CYS A 349 4.33 -61.19 31.63
N GLN A 350 4.22 -60.06 32.35
CA GLN A 350 4.51 -58.74 31.82
C GLN A 350 5.97 -58.43 32.08
N TRP A 351 6.84 -58.74 31.12
CA TRP A 351 8.23 -58.26 31.12
C TRP A 351 8.57 -57.42 29.88
N TYR A 352 7.61 -57.22 28.97
CA TYR A 352 7.74 -56.28 27.85
C TYR A 352 6.36 -55.69 27.51
N ASP A 353 5.89 -54.78 28.37
CA ASP A 353 5.05 -53.63 27.96
C ASP A 353 5.88 -52.37 28.25
#